data_AF-A0AAD8CKY8-F1
#
_entry.id   AF-A0AAD8CKY8-F1
#
_cell.length_a   1.000
_cell.length_b   1.000
_cell.length_c   1.000
_cell.angle_alpha   90.00
_cell.angle_beta   90.00
_cell.angle_gamma   90.00
#
_symmetry.space_group_name_H-M   'P 1'
#
loop_
_entity.id
_entity.type
_entity.pdbx_description
1 polymer ?
#
loop_
_entity_poly.entity_id
_entity_poly.type
_entity_poly.pdbx_seq_one_letter_code
_entity_poly.pdbx_strand_id
1 'polypeptide(L)'
;MAAQLKKMVADNKETIETVMEIFEQGAEIIASVVGEFFPIFQIAAPIAKLALNNVESTEAKYMKEQFQKVRDKLDVVSEEITSINNEIKKSGMDQQYFGVEENLTNQFRKFMDILNAKPEFKEVKKNEFLDFFSRTDKERNLEILYRAVMGSELFTESILNITLVYEEKNRRVMEDFCSRLKQLFCIGLIVLIGHAALLDEDTEELGRQWGEKMEAVETQMKSVIEDCKNFAEQAESDIQKRLKEKTDRTNQEFSQYIFSFLVKKYDWVKWSVRVYNRSENFFYNWLAGKVYHSVSGESYFQFFDNNTHVVVSYSVKPESVDKAQIQELMERLKKTRNMKEVAEDVYSHMPSCVVHAVSRYREVSESKNFTDECLYFRRHKSVTIYIHSG
;
A
#
# COMPACT_ATOMS: atom_id res chain seq x y z
N MET A 1 -25.58 -23.24 21.07
CA MET A 1 -25.25 -22.91 19.66
C MET A 1 -25.86 -21.60 19.19
N ALA A 2 -27.15 -21.46 18.92
CA ALA A 2 -27.72 -20.20 18.36
C ALA A 2 -27.48 -18.96 19.24
N ALA A 3 -27.70 -19.06 20.56
CA ALA A 3 -27.43 -17.94 21.49
C ALA A 3 -25.93 -17.57 21.58
N GLN A 4 -25.04 -18.56 21.48
CA GLN A 4 -23.59 -18.36 21.48
C GLN A 4 -23.14 -17.69 20.17
N LEU A 5 -23.66 -18.13 19.02
CA LEU A 5 -23.44 -17.50 17.72
C LEU A 5 -23.92 -16.06 17.73
N LYS A 6 -25.10 -15.80 18.30
CA LYS A 6 -25.63 -14.44 18.45
C LYS A 6 -24.69 -13.53 19.20
N LYS A 7 -24.14 -14.00 20.32
CA LYS A 7 -23.14 -13.26 21.09
C LYS A 7 -21.87 -13.02 20.27
N MET A 8 -21.31 -14.05 19.64
CA MET A 8 -20.09 -13.91 18.82
C MET A 8 -20.27 -12.95 17.63
N VAL A 9 -21.41 -12.98 16.95
CA VAL A 9 -21.67 -12.04 15.84
C VAL A 9 -21.86 -10.62 16.35
N ALA A 10 -22.51 -10.44 17.50
CA ALA A 10 -22.67 -9.11 18.11
C ALA A 10 -21.32 -8.53 18.58
N ASP A 11 -20.51 -9.33 19.26
CA ASP A 11 -19.21 -8.92 19.82
C ASP A 11 -18.19 -8.59 18.72
N ASN A 12 -18.32 -9.20 17.53
CA ASN A 12 -17.35 -9.08 16.43
C ASN A 12 -17.89 -8.39 15.18
N LYS A 13 -19.01 -7.66 15.29
CA LYS A 13 -19.70 -7.07 14.13
C LYS A 13 -18.80 -6.14 13.32
N GLU A 14 -18.11 -5.21 13.97
CA GLU A 14 -17.20 -4.24 13.32
C GLU A 14 -16.07 -4.95 12.57
N THR A 15 -15.48 -5.97 13.18
CA THR A 15 -14.45 -6.79 12.56
C THR A 15 -14.97 -7.51 11.32
N ILE A 16 -16.18 -8.11 11.39
CA ILE A 16 -16.83 -8.76 10.24
C ILE A 16 -17.02 -7.76 9.11
N GLU A 17 -17.56 -6.57 9.40
CA GLU A 17 -17.77 -5.52 8.40
C GLU A 17 -16.45 -5.09 7.75
N THR A 18 -15.41 -4.90 8.56
CA THR A 18 -14.06 -4.55 8.11
C THR A 18 -13.47 -5.61 7.18
N VAL A 19 -13.62 -6.90 7.50
CA VAL A 19 -13.11 -7.96 6.63
C VAL A 19 -13.90 -8.07 5.34
N MET A 20 -15.23 -7.88 5.39
CA MET A 20 -16.03 -7.84 4.16
C MET A 20 -15.61 -6.68 3.26
N GLU A 21 -15.33 -5.53 3.84
CA GLU A 21 -14.75 -4.38 3.17
C GLU A 21 -13.39 -4.69 2.51
N ILE A 22 -12.51 -5.45 3.17
CA ILE A 22 -11.23 -5.91 2.58
C ILE A 22 -11.46 -6.87 1.40
N PHE A 23 -12.50 -7.71 1.44
CA PHE A 23 -12.88 -8.53 0.28
C PHE A 23 -13.52 -7.72 -0.84
N GLU A 24 -14.25 -6.65 -0.52
CA GLU A 24 -14.95 -5.80 -1.50
C GLU A 24 -14.03 -4.77 -2.17
N GLN A 25 -13.14 -4.12 -1.41
CA GLN A 25 -12.32 -2.97 -1.83
C GLN A 25 -10.80 -3.26 -1.86
N GLY A 26 -10.34 -4.38 -1.28
CA GLY A 26 -8.94 -4.80 -1.34
C GLY A 26 -7.97 -3.80 -0.70
N ALA A 27 -6.95 -3.40 -1.47
CA ALA A 27 -5.85 -2.56 -1.02
C ALA A 27 -6.27 -1.17 -0.50
N GLU A 28 -7.41 -0.64 -0.96
CA GLU A 28 -7.87 0.72 -0.62
C GLU A 28 -8.16 0.89 0.88
N ILE A 29 -8.55 -0.20 1.56
CA ILE A 29 -8.90 -0.20 3.00
C ILE A 29 -7.74 -0.69 3.89
N ILE A 30 -6.73 -1.36 3.33
CA ILE A 30 -5.61 -1.95 4.09
C ILE A 30 -4.74 -0.90 4.77
N ALA A 31 -4.61 0.30 4.19
CA ALA A 31 -3.76 1.36 4.72
C ALA A 31 -4.16 1.84 6.13
N SER A 32 -5.40 1.59 6.56
CA SER A 32 -5.95 2.02 7.87
C SER A 32 -6.34 0.88 8.82
N VAL A 33 -6.47 -0.36 8.35
CA VAL A 33 -6.96 -1.47 9.18
C VAL A 33 -5.78 -2.22 9.82
N VAL A 34 -5.51 -1.85 11.07
CA VAL A 34 -4.55 -2.49 11.97
C VAL A 34 -5.33 -3.37 12.97
N GLY A 35 -5.16 -4.70 12.90
CA GLY A 35 -5.55 -5.61 13.98
C GLY A 35 -6.77 -6.51 13.72
N GLU A 36 -6.56 -7.78 14.06
CA GLU A 36 -7.48 -8.90 14.34
C GLU A 36 -8.51 -9.31 13.27
N PHE A 37 -8.05 -10.07 12.27
CA PHE A 37 -8.92 -11.00 11.50
C PHE A 37 -9.47 -12.17 12.36
N PHE A 38 -8.88 -12.35 13.55
CA PHE A 38 -9.02 -13.50 14.40
C PHE A 38 -10.46 -13.91 14.76
N PRO A 39 -11.39 -12.99 15.05
CA PRO A 39 -12.70 -13.40 15.52
C PRO A 39 -13.61 -14.00 14.43
N ILE A 40 -13.32 -13.78 13.15
CA ILE A 40 -14.25 -14.16 12.07
C ILE A 40 -14.20 -15.64 11.76
N PHE A 41 -13.02 -16.26 11.73
CA PHE A 41 -12.95 -17.69 11.43
C PHE A 41 -13.48 -18.56 12.57
N GLN A 42 -13.43 -18.08 13.82
CA GLN A 42 -14.06 -18.76 14.96
C GLN A 42 -15.59 -18.89 14.81
N ILE A 43 -16.20 -17.99 14.03
CA ILE A 43 -17.63 -18.03 13.72
C ILE A 43 -17.96 -19.15 12.70
N ALA A 44 -16.98 -19.72 11.99
CA ALA A 44 -17.21 -20.78 11.02
C ALA A 44 -17.73 -22.08 11.67
N ALA A 45 -17.19 -22.46 12.83
CA ALA A 45 -17.60 -23.67 13.56
C ALA A 45 -19.09 -23.70 13.95
N PRO A 46 -19.64 -22.68 14.65
CA PRO A 46 -21.06 -22.66 15.00
C PRO A 46 -21.96 -22.58 13.76
N ILE A 47 -21.54 -21.91 12.69
CA ILE A 47 -22.30 -21.87 11.43
C ILE A 47 -22.36 -23.26 10.79
N ALA A 48 -21.23 -23.96 10.66
CA ALA A 48 -21.17 -25.30 10.11
C ALA A 48 -22.08 -26.27 10.90
N LYS A 49 -22.03 -26.20 12.23
CA LYS A 49 -22.89 -27.02 13.11
C LYS A 49 -24.37 -26.68 12.97
N LEU A 50 -24.75 -25.40 12.91
CA LEU A 50 -26.16 -25.01 12.71
C LEU A 50 -26.66 -25.40 11.32
N ALA A 51 -25.81 -25.26 10.29
CA ALA A 51 -26.12 -25.69 8.95
C ALA A 51 -26.43 -27.19 8.90
N LEU A 52 -25.58 -28.07 9.44
CA LEU A 52 -25.87 -29.52 9.46
C LEU A 52 -27.16 -29.87 10.18
N ASN A 53 -27.44 -29.21 11.31
CA ASN A 53 -28.63 -29.48 12.11
C ASN A 53 -29.92 -28.87 11.55
N ASN A 54 -29.88 -28.22 10.37
CA ASN A 54 -31.01 -27.52 9.78
C ASN A 54 -31.65 -26.48 10.72
N VAL A 55 -30.84 -25.88 11.59
CA VAL A 55 -31.29 -24.85 12.52
C VAL A 55 -31.11 -23.50 11.87
N GLU A 56 -32.21 -22.80 11.59
CA GLU A 56 -32.17 -21.43 11.12
C GLU A 56 -32.03 -20.45 12.29
N SER A 57 -31.10 -19.50 12.16
CA SER A 57 -31.04 -18.31 13.00
C SER A 57 -30.71 -17.08 12.16
N THR A 58 -31.14 -15.91 12.62
CA THR A 58 -30.86 -14.64 11.93
C THR A 58 -29.37 -14.42 11.73
N GLU A 59 -28.56 -14.77 12.73
CA GLU A 59 -27.11 -14.59 12.72
C GLU A 59 -26.41 -15.60 11.81
N ALA A 60 -26.89 -16.85 11.75
CA ALA A 60 -26.39 -17.84 10.80
C ALA A 60 -26.70 -17.42 9.36
N LYS A 61 -27.89 -16.86 9.10
CA LYS A 61 -28.26 -16.32 7.79
C LYS A 61 -27.38 -15.13 7.41
N TYR A 62 -27.20 -14.16 8.32
CA TYR A 62 -26.35 -12.99 8.11
C TYR A 62 -24.91 -13.38 7.75
N MET A 63 -24.31 -14.30 8.50
CA MET A 63 -22.93 -14.72 8.24
C MET A 63 -22.81 -15.57 6.98
N LYS A 64 -23.81 -16.40 6.67
CA LYS A 64 -23.88 -17.11 5.39
C LYS A 64 -23.91 -16.12 4.22
N GLU A 65 -24.67 -15.04 4.33
CA GLU A 65 -24.70 -13.96 3.33
C GLU A 65 -23.32 -13.27 3.20
N GLN A 66 -22.63 -13.01 4.32
CA GLN A 66 -21.26 -12.47 4.28
C GLN A 66 -20.29 -13.42 3.57
N PHE A 67 -20.30 -14.71 3.89
CA PHE A 67 -19.45 -15.69 3.21
C PHE A 67 -19.82 -15.88 1.73
N GLN A 68 -21.08 -15.68 1.37
CA GLN A 68 -21.51 -15.70 -0.03
C GLN A 68 -20.92 -14.53 -0.80
N LYS A 69 -20.91 -13.31 -0.24
CA LYS A 69 -20.22 -12.17 -0.86
C LYS A 69 -18.75 -12.43 -1.11
N VAL A 70 -18.07 -13.06 -0.14
CA VAL A 70 -16.68 -13.49 -0.29
C VAL A 70 -16.53 -14.45 -1.46
N ARG A 71 -17.39 -15.49 -1.52
CA ARG A 71 -17.40 -16.46 -2.63
C ARG A 71 -17.59 -15.79 -3.99
N ASP A 72 -18.56 -14.90 -4.10
CA ASP A 72 -18.88 -14.21 -5.35
C ASP A 72 -17.70 -13.32 -5.81
N LYS A 73 -16.97 -12.72 -4.86
CA LYS A 73 -15.76 -11.94 -5.16
C LYS A 73 -14.56 -12.80 -5.54
N LEU A 74 -14.38 -13.97 -4.93
CA LEU A 74 -13.32 -14.91 -5.32
C LEU A 74 -13.48 -15.33 -6.79
N ASP A 75 -14.70 -15.49 -7.28
CA ASP A 75 -14.95 -15.87 -8.67
C ASP A 75 -14.57 -14.74 -9.66
N VAL A 76 -14.76 -13.46 -9.28
CA VAL A 76 -14.30 -12.30 -10.07
C VAL A 76 -12.77 -12.12 -10.00
N VAL A 77 -12.18 -12.30 -8.81
CA VAL A 77 -10.72 -12.18 -8.59
C VAL A 77 -9.95 -13.30 -9.31
N SER A 78 -10.52 -14.51 -9.37
CA SER A 78 -9.96 -15.67 -10.06
C SER A 78 -9.92 -15.50 -11.59
N GLU A 79 -10.78 -14.65 -12.18
CA GLU A 79 -10.79 -14.35 -13.61
C GLU A 79 -9.81 -13.22 -14.00
N GLU A 80 -9.49 -12.30 -13.08
CA GLU A 80 -8.63 -11.16 -13.39
C GLU A 80 -7.16 -11.27 -12.95
N ILE A 81 -6.75 -11.94 -11.86
CA ILE A 81 -5.31 -11.97 -11.50
C ILE A 81 -4.90 -13.19 -10.63
N THR A 82 -3.87 -13.96 -11.06
CA THR A 82 -3.09 -14.85 -10.17
C THR A 82 -1.76 -14.18 -9.75
N SER A 83 -1.79 -13.08 -8.97
CA SER A 83 -0.54 -12.37 -8.65
C SER A 83 0.25 -13.05 -7.54
N ILE A 84 -0.39 -13.74 -6.59
CA ILE A 84 0.37 -14.40 -5.52
C ILE A 84 1.21 -15.53 -6.11
N ASN A 85 0.61 -16.43 -6.89
CA ASN A 85 1.39 -17.44 -7.60
C ASN A 85 2.41 -16.83 -8.57
N ASN A 86 2.11 -15.69 -9.21
CA ASN A 86 3.11 -15.01 -10.04
C ASN A 86 4.29 -14.48 -9.22
N GLU A 87 4.07 -13.89 -8.05
CA GLU A 87 5.14 -13.41 -7.17
C GLU A 87 5.95 -14.58 -6.57
N ILE A 88 5.27 -15.66 -6.18
CA ILE A 88 5.89 -16.95 -5.79
C ILE A 88 6.74 -17.55 -6.92
N LYS A 89 6.23 -17.47 -8.15
CA LYS A 89 6.92 -17.98 -9.34
C LYS A 89 8.16 -17.16 -9.63
N LYS A 90 8.03 -15.83 -9.61
CA LYS A 90 9.15 -14.89 -9.76
C LYS A 90 10.19 -15.07 -8.66
N SER A 91 9.78 -15.44 -7.45
CA SER A 91 10.68 -15.73 -6.34
C SER A 91 11.39 -17.10 -6.44
N GLY A 92 11.09 -17.91 -7.46
CA GLY A 92 11.70 -19.23 -7.64
C GLY A 92 11.18 -20.31 -6.69
N MET A 93 10.07 -20.07 -5.99
CA MET A 93 9.48 -21.01 -5.03
C MET A 93 8.48 -22.02 -5.68
N ASP A 94 8.39 -22.01 -7.01
CA ASP A 94 7.26 -22.44 -7.84
C ASP A 94 6.62 -23.82 -7.51
N GLN A 95 7.39 -24.87 -7.18
CA GLN A 95 6.84 -26.24 -7.10
C GLN A 95 5.92 -26.51 -5.90
N GLN A 96 6.11 -25.85 -4.76
CA GLN A 96 5.34 -26.16 -3.53
C GLN A 96 4.09 -25.28 -3.36
N TYR A 97 3.94 -24.27 -4.21
CA TYR A 97 2.96 -23.20 -4.02
C TYR A 97 1.94 -23.08 -5.14
N PHE A 98 2.26 -23.59 -6.33
CA PHE A 98 1.43 -23.46 -7.54
C PHE A 98 -0.04 -23.87 -7.34
N GLY A 99 -0.32 -24.75 -6.37
CA GLY A 99 -1.67 -25.20 -6.03
C GLY A 99 -2.26 -24.62 -4.74
N VAL A 100 -1.56 -23.81 -3.94
CA VAL A 100 -2.02 -23.39 -2.60
C VAL A 100 -3.23 -22.46 -2.71
N GLU A 101 -3.12 -21.40 -3.50
CA GLU A 101 -4.22 -20.44 -3.74
C GLU A 101 -5.45 -21.13 -4.34
N GLU A 102 -5.24 -22.00 -5.34
CA GLU A 102 -6.29 -22.78 -5.98
C GLU A 102 -6.98 -23.74 -4.99
N ASN A 103 -6.18 -24.47 -4.20
CA ASN A 103 -6.70 -25.41 -3.20
C ASN A 103 -7.54 -24.69 -2.14
N LEU A 104 -7.03 -23.61 -1.53
CA LEU A 104 -7.76 -22.85 -0.51
C LEU A 104 -9.08 -22.30 -1.05
N THR A 105 -9.06 -21.75 -2.27
CA THR A 105 -10.24 -21.21 -2.93
C THR A 105 -11.26 -22.31 -3.21
N ASN A 106 -10.82 -23.44 -3.76
CA ASN A 106 -11.71 -24.56 -4.08
C ASN A 106 -12.28 -25.25 -2.83
N GLN A 107 -11.48 -25.37 -1.76
CA GLN A 107 -11.96 -25.86 -0.48
C GLN A 107 -13.04 -24.95 0.11
N PHE A 108 -12.87 -23.62 0.00
CA PHE A 108 -13.89 -22.67 0.44
C PHE A 108 -15.17 -22.75 -0.40
N ARG A 109 -15.07 -22.89 -1.72
CA ARG A 109 -16.23 -23.14 -2.60
C ARG A 109 -17.00 -24.39 -2.16
N LYS A 110 -16.30 -25.50 -1.88
CA LYS A 110 -16.92 -26.75 -1.41
C LYS A 110 -17.54 -26.62 -0.02
N PHE A 111 -16.91 -25.87 0.88
CA PHE A 111 -17.51 -25.57 2.18
C PHE A 111 -18.81 -24.77 2.04
N MET A 112 -18.84 -23.77 1.15
CA MET A 112 -20.04 -23.01 0.85
C MET A 112 -21.16 -23.85 0.24
N ASP A 113 -20.85 -24.90 -0.51
CA ASP A 113 -21.87 -25.84 -1.02
C ASP A 113 -22.61 -26.56 0.11
N ILE A 114 -21.97 -26.82 1.27
CA ILE A 114 -22.64 -27.33 2.46
C ILE A 114 -23.64 -26.30 3.01
N LEU A 115 -23.18 -25.06 3.17
CA LEU A 115 -23.99 -23.99 3.75
C LEU A 115 -25.19 -23.64 2.85
N ASN A 116 -25.04 -23.80 1.54
CA ASN A 116 -26.06 -23.52 0.53
C ASN A 116 -26.98 -24.70 0.21
N ALA A 117 -26.63 -25.91 0.64
CA ALA A 117 -27.43 -27.11 0.34
C ALA A 117 -28.81 -27.08 1.02
N LYS A 118 -29.81 -27.60 0.28
CA LYS A 118 -31.11 -27.94 0.87
C LYS A 118 -30.92 -29.07 1.91
N PRO A 119 -31.79 -29.16 2.94
CA PRO A 119 -31.68 -30.14 4.01
C PRO A 119 -31.40 -31.58 3.54
N GLU A 120 -32.09 -32.03 2.50
CA GLU A 120 -31.98 -33.37 1.93
C GLU A 120 -30.62 -33.67 1.26
N PHE A 121 -29.85 -32.64 0.92
CA PHE A 121 -28.53 -32.79 0.27
C PHE A 121 -27.35 -32.45 1.19
N LYS A 122 -27.59 -32.00 2.43
CA LYS A 122 -26.51 -31.52 3.33
C LYS A 122 -25.49 -32.60 3.66
N GLU A 123 -25.92 -33.81 3.97
CA GLU A 123 -25.00 -34.92 4.28
C GLU A 123 -24.18 -35.33 3.05
N VAL A 124 -24.77 -35.32 1.86
CA VAL A 124 -24.04 -35.58 0.61
C VAL A 124 -22.96 -34.50 0.39
N LYS A 125 -23.32 -33.22 0.57
CA LYS A 125 -22.36 -32.11 0.44
C LYS A 125 -21.28 -32.10 1.51
N LYS A 126 -21.61 -32.49 2.75
CA LYS A 126 -20.63 -32.71 3.82
C LYS A 126 -19.61 -33.76 3.40
N ASN A 127 -20.04 -34.92 2.91
CA ASN A 127 -19.14 -35.99 2.49
C ASN A 127 -18.27 -35.59 1.28
N GLU A 128 -18.85 -34.92 0.29
CA GLU A 128 -18.10 -34.36 -0.85
C GLU A 128 -17.01 -33.39 -0.39
N PHE A 129 -17.32 -32.50 0.56
CA PHE A 129 -16.35 -31.56 1.13
C PHE A 129 -15.23 -32.27 1.90
N LEU A 130 -15.56 -33.22 2.78
CA LEU A 130 -14.56 -33.94 3.58
C LEU A 130 -13.60 -34.74 2.69
N ASP A 131 -14.13 -35.43 1.66
CA ASP A 131 -13.31 -36.14 0.68
C ASP A 131 -12.41 -35.16 -0.09
N PHE A 132 -12.97 -34.05 -0.57
CA PHE A 132 -12.21 -33.03 -1.30
C PHE A 132 -11.10 -32.40 -0.45
N PHE A 133 -11.41 -31.99 0.79
CA PHE A 133 -10.45 -31.41 1.73
C PHE A 133 -9.30 -32.40 2.01
N SER A 134 -9.61 -33.69 2.14
CA SER A 134 -8.62 -34.74 2.36
C SER A 134 -7.65 -34.95 1.19
N ARG A 135 -8.12 -34.75 -0.06
CA ARG A 135 -7.34 -34.93 -1.29
C ARG A 135 -6.58 -33.67 -1.72
N THR A 136 -6.96 -32.51 -1.20
CA THR A 136 -6.35 -31.21 -1.53
C THR A 136 -5.46 -30.71 -0.41
N ASP A 137 -4.60 -31.59 0.13
CA ASP A 137 -3.58 -31.26 1.14
C ASP A 137 -4.09 -30.67 2.48
N LYS A 138 -5.40 -30.64 2.74
CA LYS A 138 -5.99 -30.26 4.04
C LYS A 138 -5.43 -28.89 4.53
N GLU A 139 -5.07 -28.83 5.82
CA GLU A 139 -4.40 -27.72 6.51
C GLU A 139 -3.01 -27.39 5.95
N ARG A 140 -2.35 -28.31 5.24
CA ARG A 140 -0.98 -28.09 4.76
C ARG A 140 -0.88 -26.87 3.83
N ASN A 141 -1.94 -26.53 3.08
CA ASN A 141 -1.96 -25.32 2.26
C ASN A 141 -1.79 -24.05 3.09
N LEU A 142 -2.47 -23.95 4.24
CA LEU A 142 -2.33 -22.83 5.16
C LEU A 142 -0.93 -22.80 5.78
N GLU A 143 -0.38 -23.95 6.16
CA GLU A 143 0.99 -24.05 6.69
C GLU A 143 2.04 -23.62 5.66
N ILE A 144 1.87 -23.99 4.40
CA ILE A 144 2.75 -23.56 3.30
C ILE A 144 2.66 -22.04 3.12
N LEU A 145 1.44 -21.48 3.12
CA LEU A 145 1.24 -20.03 3.01
C LEU A 145 1.87 -19.28 4.19
N TYR A 146 1.66 -19.76 5.42
CA TYR A 146 2.28 -19.23 6.64
C TYR A 146 3.81 -19.22 6.52
N ARG A 147 4.41 -20.34 6.12
CA ARG A 147 5.87 -20.45 5.96
C ARG A 147 6.41 -19.55 4.84
N ALA A 148 5.67 -19.34 3.76
CA ALA A 148 6.04 -18.38 2.72
C ALA A 148 6.14 -16.96 3.28
N VAL A 149 5.17 -16.57 4.10
CA VAL A 149 5.09 -15.24 4.69
C VAL A 149 6.16 -15.03 5.75
N MET A 150 6.38 -16.01 6.61
CA MET A 150 7.35 -15.88 7.71
C MET A 150 8.80 -16.07 7.25
N GLY A 151 9.04 -16.72 6.10
CA GLY A 151 10.33 -17.29 5.79
C GLY A 151 10.59 -18.54 6.64
N SER A 152 11.17 -19.59 6.06
CA SER A 152 11.46 -20.85 6.79
C SER A 152 12.74 -21.47 6.24
N GLU A 153 13.30 -22.52 6.86
CA GLU A 153 14.58 -23.12 6.42
C GLU A 153 14.61 -23.61 4.95
N LEU A 154 13.45 -23.84 4.32
CA LEU A 154 13.33 -24.15 2.89
C LEU A 154 13.37 -22.91 1.97
N PHE A 155 13.24 -21.73 2.56
CA PHE A 155 13.15 -20.42 1.91
C PHE A 155 14.22 -19.50 2.50
N THR A 156 15.23 -19.17 1.71
CA THR A 156 16.26 -18.20 2.15
C THR A 156 15.67 -16.85 2.54
N GLU A 157 14.46 -16.50 2.06
CA GLU A 157 13.81 -15.22 2.31
C GLU A 157 12.27 -15.33 2.27
N SER A 158 11.57 -14.47 3.03
CA SER A 158 10.10 -14.34 3.02
C SER A 158 9.60 -13.84 1.66
N ILE A 159 8.43 -14.33 1.21
CA ILE A 159 7.79 -13.82 -0.01
C ILE A 159 7.53 -12.31 0.06
N LEU A 160 7.23 -11.79 1.25
CA LEU A 160 6.98 -10.36 1.44
C LEU A 160 8.25 -9.54 1.14
N ASN A 161 9.41 -10.02 1.58
CA ASN A 161 10.68 -9.33 1.34
C ASN A 161 11.10 -9.42 -0.14
N ILE A 162 10.91 -10.58 -0.75
CA ILE A 162 11.23 -10.77 -2.18
C ILE A 162 10.38 -9.82 -3.03
N THR A 163 9.06 -9.77 -2.79
CA THR A 163 8.15 -8.85 -3.48
C THR A 163 8.51 -7.39 -3.16
N LEU A 164 8.86 -7.06 -1.91
CA LEU A 164 9.28 -5.71 -1.51
C LEU A 164 10.50 -5.21 -2.31
N VAL A 165 11.51 -6.08 -2.49
CA VAL A 165 12.73 -5.76 -3.25
C VAL A 165 12.42 -5.64 -4.74
N TYR A 166 11.69 -6.62 -5.30
CA TYR A 166 11.35 -6.66 -6.72
C TYR A 166 10.48 -5.47 -7.15
N GLU A 167 9.49 -5.10 -6.34
CA GLU A 167 8.59 -3.96 -6.57
C GLU A 167 9.21 -2.62 -6.16
N GLU A 168 10.52 -2.59 -5.88
CA GLU A 168 11.28 -1.38 -5.52
C GLU A 168 10.62 -0.58 -4.38
N LYS A 169 10.12 -1.27 -3.34
CA LYS A 169 9.40 -0.69 -2.19
C LYS A 169 8.15 0.13 -2.56
N ASN A 170 7.42 -0.29 -3.59
CA ASN A 170 6.14 0.31 -3.93
C ASN A 170 5.07 -0.07 -2.90
N ARG A 171 4.76 0.87 -2.00
CA ARG A 171 3.78 0.68 -0.92
C ARG A 171 2.43 0.17 -1.41
N ARG A 172 1.88 0.72 -2.51
CA ARG A 172 0.55 0.33 -3.00
C ARG A 172 0.50 -1.09 -3.51
N VAL A 173 1.55 -1.53 -4.21
CA VAL A 173 1.68 -2.91 -4.66
C VAL A 173 1.83 -3.84 -3.46
N MET A 174 2.60 -3.45 -2.44
CA MET A 174 2.73 -4.22 -1.21
C MET A 174 1.44 -4.30 -0.39
N GLU A 175 0.66 -3.22 -0.30
CA GLU A 175 -0.65 -3.20 0.36
C GLU A 175 -1.64 -4.15 -0.33
N ASP A 176 -1.70 -4.11 -1.67
CA ASP A 176 -2.51 -5.02 -2.48
C ASP A 176 -2.09 -6.48 -2.30
N PHE A 177 -0.78 -6.74 -2.31
CA PHE A 177 -0.24 -8.08 -2.08
C PHE A 177 -0.59 -8.63 -0.68
N CYS A 178 -0.41 -7.81 0.37
CA CYS A 178 -0.81 -8.17 1.74
C CYS A 178 -2.32 -8.39 1.84
N SER A 179 -3.14 -7.60 1.13
CA SER A 179 -4.59 -7.77 1.07
C SER A 179 -4.98 -9.16 0.57
N ARG A 180 -4.37 -9.59 -0.53
CA ARG A 180 -4.67 -10.89 -1.13
C ARG A 180 -4.23 -12.05 -0.25
N LEU A 181 -3.07 -11.93 0.40
CA LEU A 181 -2.62 -12.92 1.39
C LEU A 181 -3.61 -13.03 2.56
N LYS A 182 -4.08 -11.89 3.10
CA LYS A 182 -5.10 -11.85 4.16
C LYS A 182 -6.41 -12.54 3.72
N GLN A 183 -6.85 -12.29 2.49
CA GLN A 183 -8.04 -12.96 1.92
C GLN A 183 -7.85 -14.49 1.87
N LEU A 184 -6.69 -14.98 1.40
CA LEU A 184 -6.40 -16.42 1.35
C LEU A 184 -6.34 -17.06 2.74
N PHE A 185 -5.70 -16.42 3.71
CA PHE A 185 -5.71 -16.89 5.09
C PHE A 185 -7.14 -16.95 5.64
N CYS A 186 -7.94 -15.90 5.42
CA CYS A 186 -9.31 -15.84 5.93
C CYS A 186 -10.17 -17.00 5.40
N ILE A 187 -10.18 -17.24 4.08
CA ILE A 187 -10.99 -18.33 3.51
C ILE A 187 -10.48 -19.71 3.93
N GLY A 188 -9.15 -19.88 4.02
CA GLY A 188 -8.56 -21.13 4.46
C GLY A 188 -8.87 -21.43 5.93
N LEU A 189 -8.81 -20.43 6.80
CA LEU A 189 -9.12 -20.58 8.23
C LEU A 189 -10.60 -20.86 8.48
N ILE A 190 -11.50 -20.20 7.74
CA ILE A 190 -12.94 -20.51 7.78
C ILE A 190 -13.17 -21.99 7.42
N VAL A 191 -12.53 -22.47 6.35
CA VAL A 191 -12.61 -23.87 5.93
C VAL A 191 -12.06 -24.80 6.99
N LEU A 192 -10.87 -24.51 7.53
CA LEU A 192 -10.18 -25.37 8.49
C LEU A 192 -11.01 -25.53 9.78
N ILE A 193 -11.50 -24.42 10.33
CA ILE A 193 -12.34 -24.43 11.54
C ILE A 193 -13.70 -25.07 11.23
N GLY A 194 -14.27 -24.81 10.05
CA GLY A 194 -15.47 -25.47 9.57
C GLY A 194 -15.29 -26.98 9.49
N HIS A 195 -14.19 -27.46 8.92
CA HIS A 195 -13.83 -28.87 8.82
C HIS A 195 -13.73 -29.53 10.20
N ALA A 196 -12.94 -28.94 11.11
CA ALA A 196 -12.81 -29.43 12.49
C ALA A 196 -14.18 -29.51 13.18
N ALA A 197 -15.04 -28.50 13.00
CA ALA A 197 -16.39 -28.50 13.55
C ALA A 197 -17.29 -29.61 12.99
N LEU A 198 -17.15 -29.98 11.72
CA LEU A 198 -17.92 -31.04 11.06
C LEU A 198 -17.52 -32.45 11.52
N LEU A 199 -16.30 -32.59 12.06
CA LEU A 199 -15.75 -33.81 12.65
C LEU A 199 -15.83 -33.84 14.18
N ASP A 200 -16.43 -32.82 14.80
CA ASP A 200 -16.50 -32.63 16.25
C ASP A 200 -15.12 -32.60 16.94
N GLU A 201 -14.11 -32.07 16.23
CA GLU A 201 -12.77 -31.80 16.75
C GLU A 201 -12.75 -30.50 17.60
N ASP A 202 -11.64 -30.28 18.33
CA ASP A 202 -11.46 -29.10 19.18
C ASP A 202 -11.16 -27.84 18.35
N THR A 203 -12.22 -27.11 18.03
CA THR A 203 -12.14 -25.85 17.27
C THR A 203 -11.60 -24.68 18.07
N GLU A 204 -11.65 -24.74 19.41
CA GLU A 204 -11.17 -23.64 20.27
C GLU A 204 -9.65 -23.62 20.30
N GLU A 205 -9.02 -24.78 20.53
CA GLU A 205 -7.57 -24.91 20.52
C GLU A 205 -6.99 -24.67 19.11
N LEU A 206 -7.62 -25.22 18.07
CA LEU A 206 -7.22 -24.96 16.68
C LEU A 206 -7.34 -23.47 16.34
N GLY A 207 -8.42 -22.83 16.80
CA GLY A 207 -8.61 -21.40 16.70
C GLY A 207 -7.45 -20.66 17.35
N ARG A 208 -7.14 -20.92 18.62
CA ARG A 208 -6.05 -20.28 19.36
C ARG A 208 -4.70 -20.38 18.63
N GLN A 209 -4.32 -21.57 18.17
CA GLN A 209 -3.05 -21.81 17.47
C GLN A 209 -2.92 -20.97 16.20
N TRP A 210 -3.97 -20.94 15.38
CA TRP A 210 -3.98 -20.13 14.17
C TRP A 210 -4.06 -18.63 14.47
N GLY A 211 -4.58 -18.22 15.63
CA GLY A 211 -4.53 -16.84 16.09
C GLY A 211 -3.13 -16.31 16.26
N GLU A 212 -2.33 -17.06 17.03
CA GLU A 212 -0.93 -16.72 17.28
C GLU A 212 -0.15 -16.65 15.95
N LYS A 213 -0.41 -17.57 15.02
CA LYS A 213 0.18 -17.53 13.66
C LYS A 213 -0.24 -16.30 12.87
N MET A 214 -1.52 -15.91 12.95
CA MET A 214 -2.03 -14.74 12.23
C MET A 214 -1.51 -13.42 12.81
N GLU A 215 -1.30 -13.32 14.11
CA GLU A 215 -0.63 -12.16 14.73
C GLU A 215 0.80 -12.00 14.19
N ALA A 216 1.54 -13.11 14.05
CA ALA A 216 2.87 -13.09 13.47
C ALA A 216 2.87 -12.67 11.99
N VAL A 217 1.94 -13.22 11.20
CA VAL A 217 1.72 -12.84 9.79
C VAL A 217 1.41 -11.35 9.65
N GLU A 218 0.48 -10.83 10.46
CA GLU A 218 0.11 -9.42 10.45
C GLU A 218 1.28 -8.52 10.82
N THR A 219 2.09 -8.93 11.80
CA THR A 219 3.29 -8.20 12.22
C THR A 219 4.30 -8.13 11.10
N GLN A 220 4.55 -9.23 10.39
CA GLN A 220 5.45 -9.27 9.25
C GLN A 220 4.95 -8.39 8.09
N MET A 221 3.66 -8.44 7.77
CA MET A 221 3.04 -7.55 6.77
C MET A 221 3.19 -6.08 7.16
N LYS A 222 2.94 -5.71 8.42
CA LYS A 222 3.12 -4.34 8.90
C LYS A 222 4.55 -3.89 8.72
N SER A 223 5.53 -4.72 9.09
CA SER A 223 6.95 -4.38 8.96
C SER A 223 7.33 -4.01 7.52
N VAL A 224 6.93 -4.81 6.53
CA VAL A 224 7.29 -4.53 5.12
C VAL A 224 6.56 -3.29 4.55
N ILE A 225 5.35 -3.00 5.02
CA ILE A 225 4.63 -1.77 4.66
C ILE A 225 5.29 -0.54 5.29
N GLU A 226 5.72 -0.62 6.56
CA GLU A 226 6.47 0.46 7.21
C GLU A 226 7.82 0.70 6.51
N ASP A 227 8.50 -0.35 6.03
CA ASP A 227 9.74 -0.21 5.28
C ASP A 227 9.57 0.58 3.96
N CYS A 228 8.36 0.58 3.39
CA CYS A 228 8.02 1.41 2.22
C CYS A 228 7.91 2.91 2.58
N LYS A 229 7.77 3.28 3.86
CA LYS A 229 7.64 4.68 4.30
C LYS A 229 8.97 5.42 4.41
N ASN A 230 10.12 4.71 4.37
CA ASN A 230 11.44 5.34 4.21
C ASN A 230 11.64 5.81 2.76
N PHE A 231 10.76 6.71 2.32
CA PHE A 231 10.52 6.99 0.90
C PHE A 231 11.52 7.98 0.30
N ALA A 232 12.11 8.88 1.09
CA ALA A 232 12.91 9.98 0.58
C ALA A 232 14.16 9.49 -0.18
N GLU A 233 14.94 8.60 0.43
CA GLU A 233 16.14 8.01 -0.19
C GLU A 233 15.79 7.15 -1.42
N GLN A 234 14.67 6.42 -1.35
CA GLN A 234 14.17 5.63 -2.48
C GLN A 234 13.73 6.53 -3.64
N ALA A 235 12.99 7.60 -3.35
CA ALA A 235 12.51 8.55 -4.35
C ALA A 235 13.69 9.25 -5.02
N GLU A 236 14.73 9.62 -4.26
CA GLU A 236 15.96 10.17 -4.81
C GLU A 236 16.61 9.18 -5.80
N SER A 237 16.80 7.92 -5.38
CA SER A 237 17.39 6.86 -6.21
C SER A 237 16.57 6.57 -7.48
N ASP A 238 15.25 6.54 -7.35
CA ASP A 238 14.31 6.32 -8.45
C ASP A 238 14.39 7.42 -9.50
N ILE A 239 14.64 8.66 -9.06
CA ILE A 239 14.79 9.80 -9.95
C ILE A 239 16.18 9.77 -10.60
N GLN A 240 17.24 9.45 -9.86
CA GLN A 240 18.57 9.26 -10.44
C GLN A 240 18.56 8.23 -11.58
N LYS A 241 17.84 7.11 -11.43
CA LYS A 241 17.65 6.10 -12.50
C LYS A 241 16.96 6.72 -13.72
N ARG A 242 15.88 7.47 -13.51
CA ARG A 242 15.11 8.14 -14.57
C ARG A 242 15.85 9.28 -15.27
N LEU A 243 16.76 9.96 -14.58
CA LEU A 243 17.63 10.96 -15.18
C LEU A 243 18.55 10.31 -16.23
N LYS A 244 19.04 9.08 -16.00
CA LYS A 244 19.86 8.32 -16.96
C LYS A 244 19.05 7.87 -18.19
N GLU A 245 17.76 7.67 -18.03
CA GLU A 245 16.81 7.31 -19.09
C GLU A 245 16.24 8.53 -19.83
N LYS A 246 16.75 9.73 -19.55
CA LYS A 246 16.27 10.97 -20.17
C LYS A 246 16.49 10.90 -21.68
N THR A 247 15.38 10.86 -22.42
CA THR A 247 15.32 11.05 -23.88
C THR A 247 15.19 12.55 -24.21
N ASP A 248 15.16 12.91 -25.49
CA ASP A 248 14.89 14.28 -25.98
C ASP A 248 13.50 14.78 -25.54
N ARG A 249 13.42 15.28 -24.30
CA ARG A 249 12.21 15.87 -23.69
C ARG A 249 12.47 17.35 -23.36
N THR A 250 11.48 18.19 -23.53
CA THR A 250 11.51 19.56 -23.01
C THR A 250 11.55 19.56 -21.48
N ASN A 251 11.98 20.68 -20.87
CA ASN A 251 12.01 20.80 -19.41
C ASN A 251 10.62 20.60 -18.77
N GLN A 252 9.55 21.06 -19.44
CA GLN A 252 8.18 20.88 -18.95
C GLN A 252 7.76 19.41 -19.00
N GLU A 253 7.93 18.73 -20.14
CA GLU A 253 7.61 17.31 -20.28
C GLU A 253 8.42 16.46 -19.30
N PHE A 254 9.70 16.81 -19.08
CA PHE A 254 10.54 16.10 -18.14
C PHE A 254 10.11 16.32 -16.69
N SER A 255 9.74 17.56 -16.32
CA SER A 255 9.18 17.84 -15.00
C SER A 255 7.90 17.05 -14.74
N GLN A 256 7.02 16.96 -15.74
CA GLN A 256 5.76 16.21 -15.65
C GLN A 256 5.99 14.69 -15.61
N TYR A 257 7.00 14.19 -16.33
CA TYR A 257 7.38 12.77 -16.31
C TYR A 257 7.83 12.34 -14.90
N ILE A 258 8.75 13.07 -14.29
CA ILE A 258 9.22 12.80 -12.92
C ILE A 258 8.07 12.95 -11.92
N PHE A 259 7.28 14.02 -12.04
CA PHE A 259 6.16 14.29 -11.15
C PHE A 259 5.08 13.21 -11.21
N SER A 260 4.67 12.79 -12.41
CA SER A 260 3.66 11.72 -12.59
C SER A 260 4.11 10.40 -11.97
N PHE A 261 5.40 10.08 -12.07
CA PHE A 261 5.98 8.92 -11.42
C PHE A 261 5.92 9.02 -9.89
N LEU A 262 6.38 10.15 -9.33
CA LEU A 262 6.41 10.38 -7.90
C LEU A 262 5.02 10.31 -7.28
N VAL A 263 4.03 10.98 -7.88
CA VAL A 263 2.64 10.95 -7.39
C VAL A 263 2.03 9.56 -7.49
N LYS A 264 2.40 8.77 -8.51
CA LYS A 264 1.90 7.40 -8.65
C LYS A 264 2.49 6.45 -7.61
N LYS A 265 3.80 6.53 -7.33
CA LYS A 265 4.49 5.61 -6.41
C LYS A 265 4.39 6.04 -4.93
N TYR A 266 4.33 7.34 -4.69
CA TYR A 266 4.31 7.97 -3.36
C TYR A 266 3.09 8.90 -3.23
N ASP A 267 1.92 8.31 -3.36
CA ASP A 267 0.64 9.03 -3.44
C ASP A 267 0.25 9.75 -2.14
N TRP A 268 0.83 9.35 -1.00
CA TRP A 268 0.69 10.02 0.29
C TRP A 268 1.58 11.26 0.46
N VAL A 269 2.42 11.58 -0.53
CA VAL A 269 3.39 12.68 -0.47
C VAL A 269 3.00 13.80 -1.45
N LYS A 270 3.17 15.05 -1.02
CA LYS A 270 3.10 16.21 -1.91
C LYS A 270 4.47 16.50 -2.50
N TRP A 271 4.50 16.78 -3.79
CA TRP A 271 5.71 16.91 -4.60
C TRP A 271 5.69 18.23 -5.37
N SER A 272 6.86 18.85 -5.49
CA SER A 272 7.16 19.92 -6.44
C SER A 272 8.43 19.54 -7.19
N VAL A 273 8.31 19.39 -8.50
CA VAL A 273 9.41 19.07 -9.41
C VAL A 273 9.70 20.30 -10.26
N ARG A 274 10.94 20.78 -10.20
CA ARG A 274 11.39 21.96 -10.95
C ARG A 274 12.57 21.59 -11.82
N VAL A 275 12.48 21.95 -13.10
CA VAL A 275 13.51 21.68 -14.11
C VAL A 275 13.88 22.98 -14.80
N TYR A 276 15.17 23.28 -14.86
CA TYR A 276 15.67 24.46 -15.56
C TYR A 276 17.08 24.24 -16.06
N ASN A 277 17.43 24.92 -17.15
CA ASN A 277 18.76 24.82 -17.74
C ASN A 277 19.58 26.05 -17.39
N ARG A 278 20.91 25.91 -17.41
CA ARG A 278 21.75 27.09 -17.57
C ARG A 278 21.44 27.70 -18.93
N SER A 279 21.28 29.02 -18.97
CA SER A 279 21.13 29.74 -20.23
C SER A 279 22.38 29.53 -21.10
N GLU A 280 22.21 29.28 -22.39
CA GLU A 280 23.32 29.30 -23.36
C GLU A 280 23.78 30.73 -23.65
N ASN A 281 22.89 31.71 -23.47
CA ASN A 281 23.20 33.12 -23.68
C ASN A 281 24.08 33.67 -22.55
N PHE A 282 25.26 34.17 -22.94
CA PHE A 282 26.24 34.79 -22.05
C PHE A 282 25.68 35.97 -21.24
N PHE A 283 24.86 36.84 -21.85
CA PHE A 283 24.27 38.00 -21.17
C PHE A 283 23.33 37.57 -20.02
N TYR A 284 22.49 36.56 -20.25
CA TYR A 284 21.62 36.02 -19.20
C TYR A 284 22.38 35.26 -18.12
N ASN A 285 23.53 34.65 -18.45
CA ASN A 285 24.42 34.06 -17.44
C ASN A 285 25.07 35.12 -16.57
N TRP A 286 25.52 36.22 -17.18
CA TRP A 286 26.09 37.35 -16.45
C TRP A 286 25.06 38.02 -15.54
N LEU A 287 23.85 38.28 -16.05
CA LEU A 287 22.74 38.87 -15.29
C LEU A 287 22.23 37.97 -14.15
N ALA A 288 22.31 36.65 -14.32
CA ALA A 288 21.94 35.70 -13.27
C ALA A 288 22.90 35.68 -12.08
N GLY A 289 24.12 36.18 -12.25
CA GLY A 289 25.16 36.17 -11.22
C GLY A 289 25.83 34.81 -11.04
N LYS A 290 26.86 34.76 -10.19
CA LYS A 290 27.63 33.53 -9.91
C LYS A 290 26.81 32.51 -9.11
N VAL A 291 25.96 32.97 -8.20
CA VAL A 291 25.08 32.14 -7.36
C VAL A 291 23.64 32.38 -7.78
N TYR A 292 23.24 31.68 -8.86
CA TYR A 292 21.96 31.90 -9.55
C TYR A 292 20.84 30.97 -9.09
N HIS A 293 21.11 30.02 -8.19
CA HIS A 293 20.09 29.24 -7.50
C HIS A 293 20.60 28.81 -6.11
N SER A 294 19.69 28.52 -5.19
CA SER A 294 19.97 27.88 -3.91
C SER A 294 18.69 27.31 -3.30
N VAL A 295 18.84 26.23 -2.53
CA VAL A 295 17.75 25.61 -1.76
C VAL A 295 18.14 25.59 -0.28
N SER A 296 17.18 25.86 0.60
CA SER A 296 17.30 25.77 2.06
C SER A 296 16.14 24.94 2.63
N GLY A 297 16.36 24.21 3.72
CA GLY A 297 15.44 23.23 4.31
C GLY A 297 15.93 21.79 4.18
N GLU A 298 15.14 20.81 4.62
CA GLU A 298 15.55 19.39 4.69
C GLU A 298 14.81 18.49 3.67
N SER A 299 13.57 18.83 3.29
CA SER A 299 12.71 17.98 2.45
C SER A 299 12.91 18.20 0.93
N TYR A 300 14.15 18.05 0.45
CA TYR A 300 14.47 18.17 -0.97
C TYR A 300 15.67 17.33 -1.40
N PHE A 301 15.77 17.11 -2.70
CA PHE A 301 16.99 16.60 -3.34
C PHE A 301 17.18 17.30 -4.69
N GLN A 302 18.43 17.37 -5.13
CA GLN A 302 18.83 18.12 -6.32
C GLN A 302 19.80 17.34 -7.19
N PHE A 303 19.62 17.47 -8.50
CA PHE A 303 20.46 16.82 -9.49
C PHE A 303 20.92 17.81 -10.55
N PHE A 304 22.10 17.56 -11.09
CA PHE A 304 22.67 18.33 -12.19
C PHE A 304 23.24 17.37 -13.23
N ASP A 305 22.66 17.37 -14.43
CA ASP A 305 23.13 16.57 -15.56
C ASP A 305 23.05 17.39 -16.86
N ASN A 306 24.11 17.36 -17.67
CA ASN A 306 24.16 17.96 -19.01
C ASN A 306 23.46 19.32 -19.11
N ASN A 307 23.85 20.26 -18.24
CA ASN A 307 23.33 21.63 -18.19
C ASN A 307 21.88 21.80 -17.66
N THR A 308 21.24 20.71 -17.26
CA THR A 308 19.90 20.66 -16.66
C THR A 308 20.01 20.52 -15.14
N HIS A 309 19.34 21.42 -14.42
CA HIS A 309 19.09 21.30 -12.99
C HIS A 309 17.70 20.71 -12.77
N VAL A 310 17.63 19.73 -11.88
CA VAL A 310 16.38 19.18 -11.38
C VAL A 310 16.37 19.34 -9.87
N VAL A 311 15.35 20.03 -9.35
CA VAL A 311 15.12 20.16 -7.92
C VAL A 311 13.76 19.61 -7.60
N VAL A 312 13.73 18.61 -6.75
CA VAL A 312 12.48 18.02 -6.25
C VAL A 312 12.42 18.29 -4.76
N SER A 313 11.28 18.79 -4.32
CA SER A 313 11.00 18.96 -2.90
C SER A 313 9.63 18.39 -2.56
N TYR A 314 9.46 18.04 -1.30
CA TYR A 314 8.32 17.25 -0.86
C TYR A 314 7.83 17.64 0.53
N SER A 315 6.61 17.20 0.86
CA SER A 315 6.05 17.25 2.21
C SER A 315 4.99 16.17 2.37
N VAL A 316 4.99 15.46 3.50
CA VAL A 316 3.97 14.42 3.79
C VAL A 316 2.68 15.05 4.30
N LYS A 317 2.79 16.16 5.04
CA LYS A 317 1.66 16.83 5.68
C LYS A 317 1.85 18.34 5.60
N PRO A 318 1.63 18.93 4.42
CA PRO A 318 1.91 20.34 4.26
C PRO A 318 0.94 21.22 5.03
N GLU A 319 1.46 22.32 5.57
CA GLU A 319 0.74 23.35 6.30
C GLU A 319 0.68 24.64 5.47
N SER A 320 -0.24 25.54 5.80
CA SER A 320 -0.35 26.82 5.11
C SER A 320 0.90 27.68 5.35
N VAL A 321 1.42 28.34 4.31
CA VAL A 321 2.54 29.27 4.45
C VAL A 321 2.05 30.71 4.63
N ASP A 322 2.74 31.50 5.47
CA ASP A 322 2.41 32.92 5.67
C ASP A 322 2.84 33.76 4.44
N LYS A 323 1.92 33.86 3.48
CA LYS A 323 2.17 34.59 2.23
C LYS A 323 2.36 36.10 2.43
N ALA A 324 1.85 36.68 3.51
CA ALA A 324 2.01 38.11 3.79
C ALA A 324 3.45 38.37 4.26
N GLN A 325 3.92 37.59 5.23
CA GLN A 325 5.30 37.65 5.70
C GLN A 325 6.30 37.38 4.56
N ILE A 326 6.03 36.39 3.69
CA ILE A 326 6.87 36.14 2.51
C ILE A 326 6.94 37.39 1.61
N GLN A 327 5.82 38.04 1.34
CA GLN A 327 5.81 39.24 0.48
C GLN A 327 6.64 40.38 1.06
N GLU A 328 6.58 40.61 2.37
CA GLU A 328 7.39 41.61 3.07
C GLU A 328 8.89 41.32 2.96
N LEU A 329 9.28 40.06 3.20
CA LEU A 329 10.67 39.59 3.04
C LEU A 329 11.15 39.79 1.60
N MET A 330 10.31 39.49 0.62
CA MET A 330 10.66 39.66 -0.80
C MET A 330 10.82 41.12 -1.22
N GLU A 331 10.10 42.06 -0.58
CA GLU A 331 10.31 43.49 -0.81
C GLU A 331 11.65 44.00 -0.23
N ARG A 332 12.08 43.45 0.91
CA ARG A 332 13.41 43.69 1.48
C ARG A 332 14.53 43.15 0.57
N LEU A 333 14.35 41.95 0.02
CA LEU A 333 15.34 41.23 -0.78
C LEU A 333 15.32 41.56 -2.28
N LYS A 334 14.47 42.48 -2.75
CA LYS A 334 14.23 42.75 -4.18
C LYS A 334 15.45 43.16 -5.02
N LYS A 335 16.55 43.57 -4.38
CA LYS A 335 17.82 43.95 -5.04
C LYS A 335 18.91 42.89 -4.92
N THR A 336 18.71 41.87 -4.07
CA THR A 336 19.68 40.80 -3.84
C THR A 336 19.78 39.93 -5.09
N ARG A 337 21.02 39.75 -5.57
CA ARG A 337 21.35 38.91 -6.75
C ARG A 337 22.00 37.58 -6.36
N ASN A 338 22.32 37.39 -5.10
CA ASN A 338 22.84 36.14 -4.56
C ASN A 338 21.67 35.27 -4.09
N MET A 339 21.36 34.20 -4.83
CA MET A 339 20.20 33.37 -4.49
C MET A 339 20.39 32.55 -3.21
N LYS A 340 21.63 32.32 -2.79
CA LYS A 340 21.93 31.68 -1.50
C LYS A 340 21.52 32.57 -0.34
N GLU A 341 21.88 33.85 -0.39
CA GLU A 341 21.49 34.85 0.61
C GLU A 341 19.96 35.00 0.67
N VAL A 342 19.28 34.99 -0.48
CA VAL A 342 17.81 35.02 -0.52
C VAL A 342 17.20 33.79 0.14
N ALA A 343 17.69 32.58 -0.19
CA ALA A 343 17.14 31.34 0.37
C ALA A 343 17.38 31.23 1.89
N GLU A 344 18.59 31.54 2.35
CA GLU A 344 18.97 31.48 3.77
C GLU A 344 18.23 32.53 4.61
N ASP A 345 18.07 33.77 4.11
CA ASP A 345 17.35 34.83 4.84
C ASP A 345 15.87 34.46 4.99
N VAL A 346 15.22 34.01 3.91
CA VAL A 346 13.81 33.58 3.98
C VAL A 346 13.66 32.36 4.91
N TYR A 347 14.54 31.36 4.80
CA TYR A 347 14.50 30.18 5.67
C TYR A 347 14.71 30.53 7.15
N SER A 348 15.56 31.50 7.48
CA SER A 348 15.78 31.92 8.87
C SER A 348 14.52 32.48 9.56
N HIS A 349 13.57 32.98 8.77
CA HIS A 349 12.27 33.46 9.26
C HIS A 349 11.18 32.36 9.22
N MET A 350 11.42 31.28 8.46
CA MET A 350 10.48 30.18 8.21
C MET A 350 11.20 28.83 8.22
N PRO A 351 11.77 28.40 9.37
CA PRO A 351 12.64 27.23 9.44
C PRO A 351 11.92 25.90 9.19
N SER A 352 10.58 25.88 9.23
CA SER A 352 9.77 24.71 8.89
C SER A 352 9.49 24.58 7.38
N CYS A 353 10.01 25.47 6.54
CA CYS A 353 9.74 25.48 5.10
C CYS A 353 10.95 25.02 4.27
N VAL A 354 10.67 24.49 3.08
CA VAL A 354 11.67 24.37 2.02
C VAL A 354 11.61 25.62 1.15
N VAL A 355 12.74 26.28 0.96
CA VAL A 355 12.88 27.51 0.18
C VAL A 355 13.80 27.24 -1.01
N HIS A 356 13.30 27.44 -2.23
CA HIS A 356 14.12 27.40 -3.44
C HIS A 356 14.07 28.77 -4.13
N ALA A 357 15.23 29.42 -4.20
CA ALA A 357 15.43 30.67 -4.89
C ALA A 357 16.17 30.42 -6.20
N VAL A 358 15.60 30.88 -7.32
CA VAL A 358 16.22 30.81 -8.65
C VAL A 358 16.24 32.20 -9.27
N SER A 359 17.35 32.59 -9.87
CA SER A 359 17.44 33.88 -10.58
C SER A 359 16.31 34.01 -11.61
N ARG A 360 15.70 35.21 -11.70
CA ARG A 360 14.65 35.48 -12.72
C ARG A 360 15.12 35.25 -14.16
N TYR A 361 16.43 35.25 -14.42
CA TYR A 361 17.00 35.01 -15.75
C TYR A 361 17.18 33.52 -16.04
N ARG A 362 16.50 32.66 -15.28
CA ARG A 362 16.28 31.25 -15.57
C ARG A 362 14.79 31.02 -15.74
N GLU A 363 14.44 30.32 -16.80
CA GLU A 363 13.09 29.79 -16.99
C GLU A 363 13.02 28.44 -16.29
N VAL A 364 12.04 28.30 -15.41
CA VAL A 364 11.86 27.11 -14.59
C VAL A 364 10.53 26.49 -14.95
N SER A 365 10.58 25.27 -15.47
CA SER A 365 9.42 24.41 -15.65
C SER A 365 9.08 23.75 -14.33
N GLU A 366 7.80 23.73 -13.96
CA GLU A 366 7.32 23.17 -12.70
C GLU A 366 6.16 22.20 -12.94
N SER A 367 6.14 21.12 -12.15
CA SER A 367 4.99 20.23 -11.96
C SER A 367 4.81 19.96 -10.47
N LYS A 368 3.58 20.03 -9.94
CA LYS A 368 3.31 19.98 -8.49
C LYS A 368 1.87 19.55 -8.14
N ASN A 369 1.66 19.07 -6.92
CA ASN A 369 0.34 18.76 -6.33
C ASN A 369 0.09 19.44 -4.96
N PHE A 370 0.87 20.46 -4.60
CA PHE A 370 0.59 21.31 -3.45
C PHE A 370 -0.66 22.16 -3.71
N THR A 371 -1.46 22.38 -2.67
CA THR A 371 -2.54 23.38 -2.71
C THR A 371 -1.94 24.79 -2.71
N ASP A 372 -2.69 25.76 -3.19
CA ASP A 372 -2.24 27.15 -3.23
C ASP A 372 -1.90 27.68 -1.83
N GLU A 373 -2.59 27.24 -0.79
CA GLU A 373 -2.35 27.69 0.60
C GLU A 373 -1.01 27.20 1.15
N CYS A 374 -0.57 26.01 0.74
CA CYS A 374 0.65 25.36 1.20
C CYS A 374 1.90 25.72 0.39
N LEU A 375 1.73 26.44 -0.73
CA LEU A 375 2.84 26.80 -1.61
C LEU A 375 2.77 28.28 -1.99
N TYR A 376 3.88 28.97 -1.74
CA TYR A 376 4.16 30.27 -2.33
C TYR A 376 5.09 30.08 -3.54
N PHE A 377 4.53 30.30 -4.73
CA PHE A 377 5.29 30.36 -5.98
C PHE A 377 5.10 31.74 -6.62
N ARG A 378 6.17 32.53 -6.73
CA ARG A 378 6.10 33.84 -7.39
C ARG A 378 7.41 34.26 -8.01
N ARG A 379 7.30 34.96 -9.15
CA ARG A 379 8.40 35.66 -9.81
C ARG A 379 8.46 37.12 -9.34
N HIS A 380 9.54 37.47 -8.66
CA HIS A 380 9.86 38.81 -8.19
C HIS A 380 10.89 39.51 -9.09
N LYS A 381 11.26 40.76 -8.74
CA LYS A 381 12.16 41.61 -9.56
C LYS A 381 13.56 41.02 -9.78
N SER A 382 14.08 40.17 -8.91
CA SER A 382 15.41 39.55 -9.06
C SER A 382 15.39 38.02 -9.04
N VAL A 383 14.31 37.40 -8.56
CA VAL A 383 14.26 35.98 -8.19
C VAL A 383 12.87 35.39 -8.46
N THR A 384 12.84 34.16 -8.92
CA THR A 384 11.69 33.25 -8.86
C THR A 384 11.84 32.41 -7.60
N ILE A 385 10.86 32.49 -6.69
CA ILE A 385 10.91 31.81 -5.40
C ILE A 385 9.80 30.77 -5.28
N TYR A 386 10.13 29.65 -4.65
CA TYR A 386 9.24 28.55 -4.33
C TYR A 386 9.40 28.23 -2.85
N ILE A 387 8.31 28.30 -2.09
CA ILE A 387 8.31 28.05 -0.64
C ILE A 387 7.10 27.18 -0.31
N HIS A 388 7.33 26.03 0.30
CA HIS A 388 6.28 25.23 0.91
C HIS A 388 6.73 24.76 2.29
N SER A 389 5.79 24.40 3.15
CA SER A 389 6.09 23.69 4.40
C SER A 389 6.83 22.39 4.12
N GLY A 390 7.83 22.04 4.94
CA GLY A 390 8.65 20.84 4.83
C GLY A 390 7.91 19.52 5.01
#